data_AF-A0A0M0BTU6-F1
#
_entry.id   AF-A0A0M0BTU6-F1
#
_cell.length_a   1.000
_cell.length_b   1.000
_cell.length_c   1.000
_cell.angle_alpha   90.00
_cell.angle_beta   90.00
_cell.angle_gamma   90.00
#
_symmetry.space_group_name_H-M   'P 1'
#
loop_
_entity.id
_entity.type
_entity.pdbx_description
1 polymer ?
#
loop_
_entity_poly.entity_id
_entity_poly.type
_entity_poly.pdbx_seq_one_letter_code
_entity_poly.pdbx_strand_id
1 'polypeptide(L)'
;MIIISETDTVLFRIGRKYVSYLDQVVQKSNEALSKLSEKYGAYIDKVPQIYYKDKTYRLVNTFPMAQNVKCGICGRRPIKELFIISSNNEKTLKIGPFCIDRLTNMEVSTWISKYREKRKNIIENRKKIEGLSSLLESCVKCDLDCNIHFDEVEKIRIILEQLGKGLKLKWKQEKFIKQYLNKKEKLCD
;
A
#
# COMPACT_ATOMS: atom_id res chain seq x y z
N MET A 1 40.51 -16.72 24.83
CA MET A 1 39.72 -15.66 25.48
C MET A 1 39.21 -14.75 24.38
N ILE A 2 37.93 -14.86 24.00
CA ILE A 2 37.34 -14.02 22.95
C ILE A 2 36.96 -12.69 23.60
N ILE A 3 37.67 -11.61 23.26
CA ILE A 3 37.33 -10.26 23.68
C ILE A 3 36.22 -9.79 22.74
N ILE A 4 34.97 -9.90 23.17
CA ILE A 4 33.82 -9.34 22.47
C ILE A 4 33.84 -7.83 22.75
N SER A 5 33.91 -7.01 21.71
CA SER A 5 33.90 -5.55 21.88
C SER A 5 32.52 -5.07 22.35
N GLU A 6 32.43 -3.92 23.03
CA GLU A 6 31.14 -3.33 23.43
C GLU A 6 30.23 -3.09 22.21
N THR A 7 30.81 -2.81 21.04
CA THR A 7 30.14 -2.70 19.74
C THR A 7 29.47 -4.00 19.29
N ASP A 8 30.13 -5.15 19.48
CA ASP A 8 29.57 -6.47 19.14
C ASP A 8 28.42 -6.84 20.08
N THR A 9 28.49 -6.41 21.34
CA THR A 9 27.44 -6.64 22.35
C THR A 9 26.20 -5.80 22.07
N VAL A 10 26.38 -4.59 21.53
CA VAL A 10 25.30 -3.71 21.05
C VAL A 10 24.66 -4.30 19.80
N LEU A 11 25.44 -4.77 18.81
CA LEU A 11 24.93 -5.43 17.60
C LEU A 11 24.13 -6.71 17.91
N PHE A 12 24.56 -7.53 18.87
CA PHE A 12 23.86 -8.75 19.26
C PHE A 12 22.54 -8.48 20.01
N ARG A 13 22.51 -7.47 20.89
CA ARG A 13 21.27 -7.01 21.56
C ARG A 13 20.32 -6.29 20.59
N ILE A 14 20.87 -5.59 19.59
CA ILE A 14 20.11 -5.02 18.48
C ILE A 14 19.48 -6.16 17.69
N GLY A 15 20.22 -7.22 17.34
CA GLY A 15 19.75 -8.33 16.50
C GLY A 15 18.46 -9.02 16.94
N ARG A 16 18.33 -9.45 18.20
CA ARG A 16 17.07 -10.05 18.71
C ARG A 16 15.93 -9.05 18.84
N LYS A 17 16.20 -7.81 19.25
CA LYS A 17 15.20 -6.74 19.26
C LYS A 17 14.77 -6.37 17.83
N TYR A 18 15.66 -6.56 16.86
CA TYR A 18 15.43 -6.21 15.46
C TYR A 18 14.46 -7.18 14.78
N VAL A 19 14.62 -8.49 14.95
CA VAL A 19 13.69 -9.48 14.36
C VAL A 19 12.26 -9.22 14.86
N SER A 20 12.09 -9.04 16.17
CA SER A 20 10.78 -8.66 16.74
C SER A 20 10.26 -7.32 16.21
N TYR A 21 11.14 -6.36 15.97
CA TYR A 21 10.78 -5.07 15.38
C TYR A 21 10.33 -5.19 13.91
N LEU A 22 10.97 -6.03 13.10
CA LEU A 22 10.60 -6.26 11.71
C LEU A 22 9.23 -6.94 11.61
N ASP A 23 8.95 -7.91 12.48
CA ASP A 23 7.62 -8.52 12.60
C ASP A 23 6.56 -7.48 12.94
N GLN A 24 6.87 -6.54 13.85
CA GLN A 24 5.97 -5.43 14.17
C GLN A 24 5.74 -4.49 12.97
N VAL A 25 6.74 -4.25 12.12
CA VAL A 25 6.59 -3.42 10.92
C VAL A 25 5.68 -4.10 9.89
N VAL A 26 5.86 -5.40 9.67
CA VAL A 26 4.99 -6.20 8.80
C VAL A 26 3.56 -6.22 9.35
N GLN A 27 3.40 -6.44 10.65
CA GLN A 27 2.10 -6.42 11.32
C GLN A 27 1.40 -5.06 11.15
N LYS A 28 2.12 -3.95 11.37
CA LYS A 28 1.60 -2.59 11.14
C LYS A 28 1.14 -2.40 9.69
N SER A 29 1.86 -2.95 8.72
CA SER A 29 1.47 -2.90 7.30
C SER A 29 0.17 -3.67 7.05
N ASN A 30 0.02 -4.84 7.65
CA ASN A 30 -1.21 -5.64 7.57
C ASN A 30 -2.39 -4.92 8.22
N GLU A 31 -2.20 -4.33 9.40
CA GLU A 31 -3.20 -3.50 10.08
C GLU A 31 -3.60 -2.29 9.24
N ALA A 32 -2.65 -1.62 8.60
CA ALA A 32 -2.92 -0.49 7.71
C ALA A 32 -3.80 -0.91 6.53
N LEU A 33 -3.58 -2.11 5.98
CA LEU A 33 -4.38 -2.68 4.91
C LEU A 33 -5.79 -3.10 5.38
N SER A 34 -5.92 -3.68 6.58
CA SER A 34 -7.21 -4.02 7.20
C SER A 34 -8.05 -2.76 7.42
N LYS A 35 -7.49 -1.76 8.11
CA LYS A 35 -8.14 -0.47 8.35
C LYS A 35 -8.55 0.24 7.07
N LEU A 36 -7.76 0.08 5.99
CA LEU A 36 -8.11 0.63 4.69
C LEU A 36 -9.31 -0.11 4.06
N SER A 37 -9.36 -1.44 4.20
CA SER A 37 -10.47 -2.28 3.73
C SER A 37 -11.76 -2.03 4.51
N GLU A 38 -11.68 -1.84 5.82
CA GLU A 38 -12.82 -1.44 6.67
C GLU A 38 -13.37 -0.08 6.24
N LYS A 39 -12.49 0.89 5.99
CA LYS A 39 -12.89 2.21 5.45
C LYS A 39 -13.55 2.11 4.07
N TYR A 40 -13.15 1.14 3.25
CA TYR A 40 -13.81 0.86 1.98
C TYR A 40 -15.23 0.35 2.18
N GLY A 41 -15.42 -0.69 3.00
CA GLY A 41 -16.77 -1.20 3.30
C GLY A 41 -17.68 -0.09 3.83
N ALA A 42 -17.22 0.61 4.87
CA ALA A 42 -17.98 1.70 5.48
C ALA A 42 -18.25 2.89 4.54
N TYR A 43 -17.43 3.10 3.50
CA TYR A 43 -17.70 4.12 2.48
C TYR A 43 -18.75 3.65 1.48
N ILE A 44 -18.63 2.40 0.99
CA ILE A 44 -19.59 1.82 0.04
C ILE A 44 -21.00 1.79 0.66
N ASP A 45 -21.12 1.45 1.94
CA ASP A 45 -22.42 1.44 2.65
C ASP A 45 -23.07 2.82 2.74
N LYS A 46 -22.29 3.90 2.65
CA LYS A 46 -22.78 5.29 2.66
C LYS A 46 -23.16 5.81 1.28
N VAL A 47 -22.80 5.11 0.20
CA VAL A 47 -23.18 5.51 -1.14
C VAL A 47 -24.70 5.35 -1.26
N PRO A 48 -25.44 6.42 -1.57
CA PRO A 48 -26.89 6.37 -1.63
C PRO A 48 -27.37 5.47 -2.77
N GLN A 49 -28.64 5.08 -2.69
CA GLN A 49 -29.31 4.42 -3.79
C GLN A 49 -29.32 5.31 -5.02
N ILE A 50 -29.12 4.70 -6.19
CA ILE A 50 -29.03 5.39 -7.48
C ILE A 50 -30.34 5.17 -8.23
N TYR A 51 -31.03 6.25 -8.55
CA TYR A 51 -32.27 6.22 -9.32
C TYR A 51 -31.98 6.47 -10.80
N TYR A 52 -32.39 5.54 -11.66
CA TYR A 52 -32.19 5.67 -13.11
C TYR A 52 -33.22 4.84 -13.89
N LYS A 53 -33.97 5.50 -14.80
CA LYS A 53 -35.03 4.87 -15.63
C LYS A 53 -36.02 4.04 -14.80
N ASP A 54 -36.64 4.68 -13.81
CA ASP A 54 -37.66 4.10 -12.92
C ASP A 54 -37.20 2.87 -12.13
N LYS A 55 -35.87 2.73 -11.98
CA LYS A 55 -35.25 1.65 -11.23
C LYS A 55 -34.28 2.21 -10.20
N THR A 56 -34.26 1.53 -9.07
CA THR A 56 -33.31 1.76 -7.99
C THR A 56 -32.15 0.79 -8.12
N TYR A 57 -30.94 1.30 -8.03
CA TYR A 57 -29.71 0.53 -8.04
C TYR A 57 -28.87 0.79 -6.80
N ARG A 58 -28.00 -0.16 -6.46
CA ARG A 58 -26.94 -0.01 -5.47
C ARG A 58 -25.59 -0.23 -6.11
N LEU A 59 -24.57 0.49 -5.62
CA LEU A 59 -23.19 0.23 -5.97
C LEU A 59 -22.77 -1.12 -5.37
N VAL A 60 -22.36 -2.06 -6.23
CA VAL A 60 -21.96 -3.41 -5.80
C VAL A 60 -20.46 -3.65 -5.97
N ASN A 61 -19.82 -3.03 -6.96
CA ASN A 61 -18.38 -3.22 -7.17
C ASN A 61 -17.73 -2.08 -7.94
N THR A 62 -16.41 -1.97 -7.83
CA THR A 62 -15.59 -1.04 -8.60
C THR A 62 -14.35 -1.75 -9.15
N PHE A 63 -14.02 -1.49 -10.42
CA PHE A 63 -12.84 -2.11 -11.07
C PHE A 63 -11.94 -1.06 -11.74
N PRO A 64 -10.61 -1.17 -11.61
CA PRO A 64 -9.70 -0.50 -12.53
C PRO A 64 -9.81 -1.24 -13.87
N MET A 65 -10.12 -0.54 -14.96
CA MET A 65 -10.38 -1.19 -16.26
C MET A 65 -9.34 -0.82 -17.31
N ALA A 66 -8.94 -1.82 -18.11
CA ALA A 66 -8.06 -1.65 -19.26
C ALA A 66 -8.91 -1.54 -20.54
N GLN A 67 -9.09 -0.30 -21.02
CA GLN A 67 -9.63 0.14 -22.33
C GLN A 67 -10.98 -0.45 -22.82
N ASN A 68 -11.65 0.27 -23.73
CA ASN A 68 -12.83 -0.12 -24.52
C ASN A 68 -14.20 -0.37 -23.84
N VAL A 69 -14.35 -0.14 -22.53
CA VAL A 69 -15.69 -0.20 -21.88
C VAL A 69 -16.47 1.11 -22.07
N LYS A 70 -17.76 0.99 -22.44
CA LYS A 70 -18.72 2.10 -22.59
C LYS A 70 -19.53 2.31 -21.32
N CYS A 71 -19.84 3.56 -20.98
CA CYS A 71 -20.78 3.87 -19.91
C CYS A 71 -22.21 3.50 -20.34
N GLY A 72 -22.90 2.69 -19.54
CA GLY A 72 -24.31 2.32 -19.74
C GLY A 72 -25.31 3.47 -19.55
N ILE A 73 -24.84 4.65 -19.15
CA ILE A 73 -25.65 5.86 -18.95
C ILE A 73 -25.34 6.91 -20.01
N CYS A 74 -24.13 7.47 -20.02
CA CYS A 74 -23.78 8.55 -20.97
C CYS A 74 -23.14 8.06 -22.27
N GLY A 75 -22.83 6.77 -22.39
CA GLY A 75 -22.22 6.20 -23.57
C GLY A 75 -20.77 6.59 -23.86
N ARG A 76 -20.10 7.35 -22.98
CA ARG A 76 -18.69 7.75 -23.17
C ARG A 76 -17.73 6.55 -23.07
N ARG A 77 -16.63 6.63 -23.83
CA ARG A 77 -15.46 5.74 -23.85
C ARG A 77 -14.16 6.58 -23.91
N PRO A 78 -13.01 6.03 -23.48
CA PRO A 78 -12.88 4.88 -22.60
C PRO A 78 -13.21 5.26 -21.15
N ILE A 79 -13.59 4.28 -20.34
CA ILE A 79 -13.74 4.45 -18.90
C ILE A 79 -12.46 3.97 -18.21
N LYS A 80 -11.79 4.87 -17.48
CA LYS A 80 -10.59 4.53 -16.67
C LYS A 80 -10.93 3.72 -15.41
N GLU A 81 -12.13 3.93 -14.86
CA GLU A 81 -12.60 3.27 -13.65
C GLU A 81 -14.07 2.90 -13.77
N LEU A 82 -14.36 1.61 -13.63
CA LEU A 82 -15.67 1.05 -13.84
C LEU A 82 -16.40 0.87 -12.51
N PHE A 83 -17.62 1.37 -12.43
CA PHE A 83 -18.54 1.16 -11.32
C PHE A 83 -19.62 0.20 -11.79
N ILE A 84 -19.91 -0.82 -10.99
CA ILE A 84 -21.01 -1.75 -11.24
C ILE A 84 -22.12 -1.42 -10.26
N ILE A 85 -23.28 -1.11 -10.80
CA ILE A 85 -24.50 -0.97 -10.01
C ILE A 85 -25.47 -2.09 -10.35
N SER A 86 -26.20 -2.59 -9.37
CA SER A 86 -27.19 -3.64 -9.54
C SER A 86 -28.55 -3.19 -9.00
N SER A 87 -29.61 -3.60 -9.68
CA SER A 87 -30.99 -3.45 -9.20
C SER A 87 -31.48 -4.78 -8.61
N ASN A 88 -32.59 -4.75 -7.86
CA ASN A 88 -33.19 -5.95 -7.24
C ASN A 88 -33.54 -7.05 -8.26
N ASN A 89 -33.68 -6.70 -9.55
CA ASN A 89 -34.00 -7.64 -10.64
C ASN A 89 -32.71 -8.12 -11.35
N GLU A 90 -31.57 -8.13 -10.65
CA GLU A 90 -30.22 -8.55 -11.09
C GLU A 90 -29.64 -7.85 -12.34
N LYS A 91 -30.36 -6.88 -12.91
CA LYS A 91 -29.82 -6.09 -14.02
C LYS A 91 -28.66 -5.23 -13.51
N THR A 92 -27.45 -5.53 -14.01
CA THR A 92 -26.24 -4.76 -13.72
C THR A 92 -26.01 -3.69 -14.78
N LEU A 93 -25.55 -2.52 -14.35
CA LEU A 93 -25.09 -1.45 -15.25
C LEU A 93 -23.64 -1.09 -14.96
N LYS A 94 -22.92 -0.89 -16.06
CA LYS A 94 -21.52 -0.46 -16.11
C LYS A 94 -21.50 1.06 -16.20
N ILE A 95 -21.08 1.76 -15.16
CA ILE A 95 -21.02 3.23 -15.12
C ILE A 95 -19.60 3.74 -15.03
N GLY A 96 -19.37 4.91 -15.61
CA GLY A 96 -18.10 5.62 -15.51
C GLY A 96 -18.12 6.68 -14.41
N PRO A 97 -16.94 7.26 -14.08
CA PRO A 97 -16.74 8.22 -12.97
C PRO A 97 -17.73 9.37 -12.95
N PHE A 98 -17.87 10.05 -14.10
CA PHE A 98 -18.77 11.20 -14.21
C PHE A 98 -20.23 10.86 -13.90
N CYS A 99 -20.69 9.67 -14.30
CA CYS A 99 -22.08 9.29 -14.08
C CYS A 99 -22.33 8.81 -12.66
N ILE A 100 -21.39 8.09 -12.04
CA ILE A 100 -21.55 7.68 -10.64
C ILE A 100 -21.60 8.92 -9.74
N ASP A 101 -20.70 9.88 -9.94
CA ASP A 101 -20.64 11.08 -9.10
C ASP A 101 -21.89 11.94 -9.28
N ARG A 102 -22.32 12.15 -10.54
CA ARG A 102 -23.54 12.90 -10.84
C ARG A 102 -24.80 12.25 -10.25
N LEU A 103 -24.93 10.93 -10.34
CA LEU A 103 -26.14 10.23 -9.88
C LEU A 103 -26.21 10.06 -8.36
N THR A 104 -25.06 10.02 -7.70
CA THR A 104 -24.97 9.92 -6.24
C THR A 104 -24.89 11.30 -5.58
N ASN A 105 -24.62 12.36 -6.35
CA ASN A 105 -24.27 13.68 -5.85
C ASN A 105 -23.12 13.63 -4.83
N MET A 106 -22.12 12.79 -5.09
CA MET A 106 -20.97 12.53 -4.23
C MET A 106 -19.70 12.34 -5.07
N GLU A 107 -18.53 12.59 -4.49
CA GLU A 107 -17.25 12.33 -5.14
C GLU A 107 -16.81 10.86 -5.01
N VAL A 108 -17.68 9.93 -5.41
CA VAL A 108 -17.43 8.47 -5.32
C VAL A 108 -16.16 8.09 -6.08
N SER A 109 -15.99 8.61 -7.28
CA SER A 109 -14.85 8.25 -8.13
C SER A 109 -13.52 8.73 -7.56
N THR A 110 -13.46 9.98 -7.09
CA THR A 110 -12.28 10.55 -6.44
C THR A 110 -11.91 9.74 -5.20
N TRP A 111 -12.90 9.36 -4.38
CA TRP A 111 -12.66 8.58 -3.18
C TRP A 111 -12.08 7.19 -3.49
N ILE A 112 -12.69 6.48 -4.44
CA ILE A 112 -12.25 5.14 -4.85
C ILE A 112 -10.85 5.17 -5.48
N SER A 113 -10.55 6.20 -6.28
CA SER A 113 -9.22 6.42 -6.84
C SER A 113 -8.16 6.60 -5.75
N LYS A 114 -8.41 7.48 -4.77
CA LYS A 114 -7.53 7.70 -3.61
C LYS A 114 -7.36 6.43 -2.77
N TYR A 115 -8.43 5.67 -2.55
CA TYR A 115 -8.38 4.39 -1.85
C TYR A 115 -7.44 3.40 -2.56
N ARG A 116 -7.59 3.24 -3.88
CA ARG A 116 -6.75 2.32 -4.66
C ARG A 116 -5.30 2.75 -4.69
N GLU A 117 -5.03 4.04 -4.83
CA GLU A 117 -3.68 4.58 -4.77
C GLU A 117 -3.04 4.28 -3.41
N LYS A 118 -3.76 4.51 -2.30
CA LYS A 118 -3.27 4.19 -0.96
C LYS A 118 -3.04 2.69 -0.77
N ARG A 119 -3.94 1.84 -1.26
CA ARG A 119 -3.80 0.38 -1.22
C ARG A 119 -2.57 -0.07 -1.99
N LYS A 120 -2.38 0.45 -3.22
CA LYS A 120 -1.19 0.19 -4.04
C LYS A 120 0.09 0.59 -3.30
N ASN A 121 0.10 1.77 -2.67
CA ASN A 121 1.25 2.23 -1.89
C ASN A 121 1.59 1.29 -0.73
N ILE A 122 0.59 0.81 0.03
CA ILE A 122 0.82 -0.15 1.13
C ILE A 122 1.43 -1.46 0.59
N ILE A 123 0.92 -1.96 -0.54
CA ILE A 123 1.45 -3.19 -1.17
C ILE A 123 2.88 -2.98 -1.68
N GLU A 124 3.18 -1.85 -2.32
CA GLU A 124 4.53 -1.52 -2.79
C GLU A 124 5.50 -1.31 -1.62
N ASN A 125 5.02 -0.72 -0.52
CA ASN A 125 5.80 -0.57 0.71
C ASN A 125 6.26 -1.92 1.26
N ARG A 126 5.47 -3.00 1.08
CA ARG A 126 5.84 -4.34 1.54
C ARG A 126 7.13 -4.84 0.92
N LYS A 127 7.33 -4.65 -0.39
CA LYS A 127 8.60 -4.99 -1.07
C LYS A 127 9.79 -4.22 -0.48
N LYS A 128 9.58 -2.93 -0.19
CA LYS A 128 10.61 -2.07 0.44
C LYS A 128 10.91 -2.54 1.87
N ILE A 129 9.89 -2.90 2.65
CA ILE A 129 10.05 -3.46 3.99
C ILE A 129 10.86 -4.74 3.92
N GLU A 130 10.46 -5.72 3.12
CA GLU A 130 11.16 -7.02 2.98
C GLU A 130 12.62 -6.85 2.53
N GLY A 131 12.88 -5.96 1.56
CA GLY A 131 14.22 -5.65 1.09
C GLY A 131 15.13 -5.05 2.17
N LEU A 132 14.62 -4.04 2.90
CA LEU A 132 15.36 -3.39 3.98
C LEU A 132 15.52 -4.30 5.21
N SER A 133 14.47 -5.05 5.58
CA SER A 133 14.51 -6.08 6.62
C SER A 133 15.63 -7.06 6.37
N SER A 134 15.69 -7.63 5.17
CA SER A 134 16.70 -8.62 4.84
C SER A 134 18.11 -8.04 4.76
N LEU A 135 18.29 -6.79 4.30
CA LEU A 135 19.58 -6.11 4.37
C LEU A 135 20.07 -6.03 5.83
N LEU A 136 19.20 -5.58 6.73
CA LEU A 136 19.54 -5.40 8.14
C LEU A 136 19.81 -6.74 8.83
N GLU A 137 19.03 -7.78 8.51
CA GLU A 137 19.30 -9.14 8.99
C GLU A 137 20.64 -9.69 8.51
N SER A 138 21.01 -9.47 7.25
CA SER A 138 22.31 -9.89 6.71
C SER A 138 23.48 -9.20 7.42
N CYS A 139 23.32 -7.90 7.73
CA CYS A 139 24.33 -7.16 8.50
C CYS A 139 24.46 -7.63 9.95
N VAL A 140 23.39 -8.17 10.54
CA VAL A 140 23.42 -8.73 11.90
C VAL A 140 23.95 -10.17 11.93
N LYS A 141 23.63 -10.98 10.91
CA LYS A 141 23.90 -12.44 10.92
C LYS A 141 25.28 -12.83 10.37
N CYS A 142 25.85 -12.08 9.44
CA CYS A 142 26.94 -12.62 8.61
C CYS A 142 28.32 -12.00 8.84
N ASP A 143 28.51 -11.05 9.79
CA ASP A 143 29.71 -10.19 9.80
C ASP A 143 30.07 -9.68 8.38
N LEU A 144 29.04 -9.56 7.52
CA LEU A 144 29.18 -8.92 6.23
C LEU A 144 29.62 -7.51 6.55
N ASP A 145 30.63 -7.03 5.83
CA ASP A 145 31.16 -5.66 5.90
C ASP A 145 30.12 -4.68 5.35
N CYS A 146 28.97 -4.67 6.03
CA CYS A 146 27.90 -3.75 5.91
C CYS A 146 28.43 -2.45 6.47
N ASN A 147 29.09 -1.68 5.61
CA ASN A 147 29.42 -0.29 5.82
C ASN A 147 28.14 0.57 5.92
N ILE A 148 27.24 0.22 6.85
CA ILE A 148 26.05 0.95 7.22
C ILE A 148 26.36 1.61 8.56
N HIS A 149 26.51 2.92 8.55
CA HIS A 149 26.79 3.66 9.77
C HIS A 149 25.59 3.57 10.73
N PHE A 150 25.81 3.67 12.04
CA PHE A 150 24.74 3.60 13.05
C PHE A 150 23.60 4.61 12.77
N ASP A 151 23.96 5.84 12.38
CA ASP A 151 22.99 6.88 12.00
C ASP A 151 22.13 6.50 10.78
N GLU A 152 22.66 5.64 9.90
CA GLU A 152 21.93 5.15 8.74
C GLU A 152 20.95 4.04 9.14
N VAL A 153 21.32 3.18 10.11
CA VAL A 153 20.41 2.20 10.70
C VAL A 153 19.20 2.87 11.31
N GLU A 154 19.39 3.96 12.05
CA GLU A 154 18.27 4.72 12.65
C GLU A 154 17.38 5.38 11.59
N LYS A 155 17.99 5.93 10.52
CA LYS A 155 17.22 6.46 9.37
C LYS A 155 16.40 5.36 8.69
N ILE A 156 16.97 4.17 8.49
CA ILE A 156 16.27 3.02 7.92
C ILE A 156 15.12 2.59 8.84
N ARG A 157 15.33 2.58 10.17
CA ARG A 157 14.30 2.26 11.17
C ARG A 157 13.10 3.20 11.04
N ILE A 158 13.32 4.52 11.03
CA ILE A 158 12.27 5.54 10.87
C ILE A 158 11.51 5.34 9.54
N ILE A 159 12.22 5.04 8.46
CA ILE A 159 11.63 4.76 7.15
C ILE A 159 10.75 3.50 7.21
N LEU A 160 11.22 2.42 7.83
CA LEU A 160 10.45 1.19 8.03
C LEU A 160 9.16 1.45 8.81
N GLU A 161 9.19 2.28 9.86
CA GLU A 161 7.96 2.65 10.58
C GLU A 161 6.96 3.39 9.70
N GLN A 162 7.44 4.31 8.84
CA GLN A 162 6.59 5.06 7.91
C GLN A 162 5.97 4.12 6.87
N LEU A 163 6.78 3.21 6.31
CA LEU A 163 6.34 2.21 5.36
C LEU A 163 5.28 1.29 5.97
N GLY A 164 5.51 0.80 7.19
CA GLY A 164 4.56 -0.03 7.94
C GLY A 164 3.25 0.68 8.25
N LYS A 165 3.27 2.00 8.43
CA LYS A 165 2.05 2.82 8.56
C LYS A 165 1.35 3.08 7.22
N GLY A 166 1.88 2.56 6.11
CA GLY A 166 1.33 2.76 4.76
C GLY A 166 1.60 4.13 4.16
N LEU A 167 2.56 4.88 4.69
CA LEU A 167 2.89 6.23 4.23
C LEU A 167 3.75 6.18 2.97
N LYS A 168 3.64 7.24 2.15
CA LYS A 168 4.56 7.47 1.03
C LYS A 168 5.87 8.05 1.57
N LEU A 169 6.98 7.57 1.03
CA LEU A 169 8.28 8.15 1.30
C LEU A 169 8.46 9.45 0.53
N LYS A 170 9.18 10.40 1.15
CA LYS A 170 9.66 11.59 0.45
C LYS A 170 10.75 11.19 -0.54
N TRP A 171 10.91 11.96 -1.62
CA TRP A 171 11.94 11.68 -2.65
C TRP A 171 13.35 11.44 -2.07
N LYS A 172 13.77 12.21 -1.05
CA LYS A 172 15.06 12.00 -0.38
C LYS A 172 15.16 10.64 0.32
N GLN A 173 14.09 10.20 0.98
CA GLN A 173 14.02 8.89 1.62
C GLN A 173 14.00 7.78 0.57
N GLU A 174 13.29 7.96 -0.55
CA GLU A 174 13.30 7.01 -1.67
C GLU A 174 14.69 6.86 -2.28
N LYS A 175 15.39 7.98 -2.52
CA LYS A 175 16.76 7.97 -3.04
C LYS A 175 17.70 7.24 -2.07
N PHE A 176 17.57 7.52 -0.77
CA PHE A 176 18.35 6.87 0.28
C PHE A 176 18.13 5.34 0.29
N ILE A 177 16.88 4.85 0.34
CA ILE A 177 16.65 3.39 0.37
C ILE A 177 17.09 2.68 -0.91
N LYS A 178 16.97 3.33 -2.09
CA LYS A 178 17.38 2.74 -3.36
C LYS A 178 18.88 2.44 -3.37
N GLN A 179 19.70 3.28 -2.73
CA GLN A 179 21.14 3.04 -2.64
C GLN A 179 21.46 1.72 -1.91
N TYR A 180 20.68 1.34 -0.91
CA TYR A 180 20.89 0.09 -0.18
C TYR A 180 20.23 -1.11 -0.87
N LEU A 181 19.03 -0.95 -1.41
CA LEU A 181 18.34 -2.03 -2.11
C LEU A 181 19.13 -2.46 -3.37
N ASN A 182 19.72 -1.51 -4.10
CA ASN A 182 20.58 -1.81 -5.25
C ASN A 182 21.95 -2.41 -4.84
N LYS A 183 22.46 -2.09 -3.65
CA LYS A 183 23.70 -2.70 -3.12
C LYS A 183 23.49 -4.17 -2.78
N LYS A 184 22.31 -4.54 -2.30
CA LYS A 184 21.95 -5.93 -1.98
C LYS A 184 21.98 -6.84 -3.21
N GLU A 185 21.51 -6.36 -4.37
CA GLU A 185 21.55 -7.12 -5.62
C GLU A 185 22.98 -7.47 -6.05
N LYS A 186 23.96 -6.60 -5.77
CA LYS A 186 25.37 -6.80 -6.15
C LYS A 186 26.19 -7.67 -5.18
N LEU A 187 25.64 -8.00 -4.01
CA LEU A 187 26.30 -8.84 -3.00
C LEU A 187 25.85 -10.31 -3.09
N CYS A 188 24.89 -10.63 -3.96
CA CYS A 188 24.33 -11.97 -4.17
C CYS A 188 24.54 -12.51 -5.60
N ASP A 189 25.33 -11.81 -6.42
CA ASP A 189 25.90 -12.28 -7.69
C ASP A 189 27.39 -12.59 -7.49
#